data_AF-A0A3N5VWN4-F1
#
_entry.id   AF-A0A3N5VWN4-F1
#
_cell.length_a   1.000
_cell.length_b   1.000
_cell.length_c   1.000
_cell.angle_alpha   90.00
_cell.angle_beta   90.00
_cell.angle_gamma   90.00
#
_symmetry.space_group_name_H-M   'P 1'
#
loop_
_entity.id
_entity.type
_entity.pdbx_description
1 polymer ?
#
loop_
_entity_poly.entity_id
_entity_poly.type
_entity_poly.pdbx_seq_one_letter_code
_entity_poly.pdbx_strand_id
1 'polypeptide(L)'
;EAGASYISGTSRTLERAHQQFYEAFSLAGFDLARSADRLVWICFPQQSKFDEYALRVEGTDLSWLDGYYSTLTNRVAVVEPSPISLQRDRTDAPSKSGSLVNLIANTQSHEEVLPMSAVDSQMDVARLTHELAHQLAFNSGLQKRGVMYPFWVSEGLATNFEFEWLAGPGFANCSTARHDCLVKTHAAGDLVPLKQFIVQTKVPASAARSRRYYAQAWAFFQYLLTERGESLRNYLLRLSNLPPGQRTAKVLLREFTDSFGSLDEVESSWNAFLDHQAQQTQASADSAPSTIQK
;
A
#
# COMPACT_ATOMS: atom_id res chain seq x y z
N GLU A 1 10.01 -8.25 29.63
CA GLU A 1 10.98 -7.23 29.17
C GLU A 1 11.02 -7.08 27.65
N ALA A 2 11.10 -8.17 26.88
CA ALA A 2 11.11 -8.12 25.40
C ALA A 2 9.88 -7.40 24.78
N GLY A 3 8.65 -7.72 25.19
CA GLY A 3 7.44 -7.06 24.67
C GLY A 3 7.34 -5.56 25.00
N ALA A 4 7.84 -5.13 26.15
CA ALA A 4 7.86 -3.70 26.52
C ALA A 4 8.88 -2.90 25.67
N SER A 5 10.01 -3.52 25.31
CA SER A 5 11.00 -2.95 24.41
C SER A 5 10.45 -2.84 22.97
N TYR A 6 9.75 -3.87 22.51
CA TYR A 6 9.08 -3.90 21.21
C TYR A 6 8.05 -2.77 21.07
N ILE A 7 7.11 -2.67 22.03
CA ILE A 7 6.09 -1.61 22.05
C ILE A 7 6.71 -0.21 22.05
N SER A 8 7.78 0.00 22.82
CA SER A 8 8.48 1.29 22.88
C SER A 8 9.17 1.65 21.57
N GLY A 9 9.79 0.67 20.89
CA GLY A 9 10.40 0.84 19.57
C GLY A 9 9.35 1.18 18.50
N THR A 10 8.30 0.37 18.41
CA THR A 10 7.18 0.55 17.48
C THR A 10 6.51 1.91 17.67
N SER A 11 6.28 2.34 18.91
CA SER A 11 5.69 3.66 19.20
C SER A 11 6.53 4.81 18.63
N ARG A 12 7.86 4.80 18.84
CA ARG A 12 8.74 5.85 18.28
C ARG A 12 8.74 5.84 16.75
N THR A 13 8.74 4.65 16.14
CA THR A 13 8.66 4.50 14.69
C THR A 13 7.37 5.10 14.14
N LEU A 14 6.23 4.80 14.75
CA LEU A 14 4.93 5.31 14.34
C LEU A 14 4.80 6.83 14.50
N GLU A 15 5.29 7.41 15.60
CA GLU A 15 5.27 8.86 15.81
C GLU A 15 6.10 9.61 14.76
N ARG A 16 7.26 9.07 14.40
CA ARG A 16 8.11 9.65 13.36
C ARG A 16 7.48 9.51 11.97
N ALA A 17 6.96 8.33 11.65
CA ALA A 17 6.26 8.10 10.40
C ALA A 17 5.01 8.98 10.27
N HIS A 18 4.29 9.23 11.38
CA HIS A 18 3.18 10.16 11.41
C HIS A 18 3.60 11.56 10.98
N GLN A 19 4.71 12.09 11.52
CA GLN A 19 5.22 13.41 11.11
C GLN A 19 5.62 13.45 9.63
N GLN A 20 6.36 12.43 9.18
CA GLN A 20 6.80 12.32 7.78
C GLN A 20 5.63 12.25 6.80
N PHE A 21 4.48 11.66 7.19
CA PHE A 21 3.29 11.60 6.34
C PHE A 21 2.81 12.99 5.98
N TYR A 22 2.56 13.82 6.99
CA TYR A 22 2.07 15.18 6.76
C TYR A 22 3.11 16.06 6.08
N GLU A 23 4.40 15.89 6.39
CA GLU A 23 5.47 16.62 5.69
C GLU A 23 5.55 16.26 4.21
N ALA A 24 5.54 14.96 3.88
CA ALA A 24 5.63 14.49 2.50
C ALA A 24 4.43 14.95 1.65
N PHE A 25 3.21 14.81 2.17
CA PHE A 25 2.01 15.28 1.48
C PHE A 25 1.93 16.81 1.39
N SER A 26 2.37 17.53 2.42
CA SER A 26 2.45 19.01 2.36
C SER A 26 3.45 19.49 1.31
N LEU A 27 4.63 18.87 1.21
CA LEU A 27 5.62 19.16 0.17
C LEU A 27 5.08 18.84 -1.24
N ALA A 28 4.26 17.80 -1.36
CA ALA A 28 3.56 17.47 -2.61
C ALA A 28 2.34 18.37 -2.90
N GLY A 29 2.07 19.38 -2.06
CA GLY A 29 1.03 20.39 -2.25
C GLY A 29 -0.37 19.96 -1.79
N PHE A 30 -0.49 18.90 -1.00
CA PHE A 30 -1.77 18.48 -0.42
C PHE A 30 -2.09 19.28 0.84
N ASP A 31 -3.36 19.64 1.00
CA ASP A 31 -3.90 20.22 2.22
C ASP A 31 -4.61 19.12 3.02
N LEU A 32 -3.95 18.65 4.08
CA LEU A 32 -4.40 17.51 4.89
C LEU A 32 -4.89 17.99 6.26
N ALA A 33 -6.09 17.53 6.64
CA ALA A 33 -6.58 17.77 8.00
C ALA A 33 -5.74 16.97 9.01
N ARG A 34 -5.45 17.55 10.17
CA ARG A 34 -4.82 16.83 11.28
C ARG A 34 -5.88 16.49 12.32
N SER A 35 -6.08 15.20 12.58
CA SER A 35 -6.92 14.80 13.71
C SER A 35 -6.19 15.03 15.03
N ALA A 36 -6.90 15.54 16.03
CA ALA A 36 -6.42 15.61 17.42
C ALA A 36 -6.65 14.29 18.17
N ASP A 37 -7.38 13.35 17.57
CA ASP A 37 -7.67 12.06 18.18
C ASP A 37 -6.44 11.16 18.18
N ARG A 38 -6.35 10.31 19.21
CA ARG A 38 -5.28 9.32 19.32
C ARG A 38 -5.52 8.18 18.33
N LEU A 39 -4.45 7.78 17.63
CA LEU A 39 -4.46 6.58 16.81
C LEU A 39 -4.45 5.33 17.71
N VAL A 40 -5.30 4.36 17.40
CA VAL A 40 -5.43 3.13 18.19
C VAL A 40 -4.81 1.97 17.43
N TRP A 41 -3.78 1.37 18.04
CA TRP A 41 -3.06 0.21 17.55
C TRP A 41 -3.17 -0.93 18.56
N ILE A 42 -3.54 -2.12 18.09
CA ILE A 42 -3.68 -3.32 18.91
C ILE A 42 -2.63 -4.32 18.47
N CYS A 43 -1.73 -4.67 19.39
CA CYS A 43 -0.66 -5.61 19.14
C CYS A 43 -0.97 -6.94 19.83
N PHE A 44 -0.97 -8.02 19.05
CA PHE A 44 -1.26 -9.37 19.51
C PHE A 44 0.04 -10.17 19.62
N PRO A 45 0.33 -10.79 20.78
CA PRO A 45 1.52 -11.63 20.93
C PRO A 45 1.40 -12.97 20.19
N GLN A 46 0.21 -13.33 19.72
CA GLN A 46 -0.09 -14.62 19.09
C GLN A 46 -1.08 -14.44 17.94
N GLN A 47 -0.78 -15.09 16.81
CA GLN A 47 -1.62 -15.10 15.61
C GLN A 47 -3.07 -15.53 15.90
N SER A 48 -3.28 -16.56 16.72
CA SER A 48 -4.62 -17.05 17.05
C SER A 48 -5.52 -15.98 17.70
N LYS A 49 -4.95 -15.08 18.51
CA LYS A 49 -5.70 -13.97 19.12
C LYS A 49 -6.01 -12.85 18.15
N PHE A 50 -5.11 -12.62 17.19
CA PHE A 50 -5.38 -11.75 16.07
C PHE A 50 -6.49 -12.31 15.18
N ASP A 51 -6.46 -13.60 14.85
CA ASP A 51 -7.47 -14.27 14.02
C ASP A 51 -8.86 -14.20 14.69
N GLU A 52 -8.94 -14.51 16.00
CA GLU A 52 -10.16 -14.35 16.80
C GLU A 52 -10.70 -12.92 16.79
N TYR A 53 -9.81 -11.92 16.94
CA TYR A 53 -10.16 -10.51 16.91
C TYR A 53 -10.67 -10.09 15.53
N ALA A 54 -9.94 -10.45 14.48
CA ALA A 54 -10.26 -10.14 13.09
C ALA A 54 -11.62 -10.71 12.69
N LEU A 55 -11.85 -12.00 12.94
CA LEU A 55 -13.13 -12.65 12.64
C LEU A 55 -14.30 -11.97 13.36
N ARG A 56 -14.10 -11.55 14.62
CA ARG A 56 -15.15 -10.89 15.41
C ARG A 56 -15.45 -9.47 14.94
N VAL A 57 -14.43 -8.70 14.58
CA VAL A 57 -14.57 -7.27 14.25
C VAL A 57 -14.93 -7.06 12.79
N GLU A 58 -14.27 -7.77 11.89
CA GLU A 58 -14.45 -7.65 10.45
C GLU A 58 -15.54 -8.59 9.94
N GLY A 59 -15.85 -9.68 10.64
CA GLY A 59 -16.83 -10.68 10.20
C GLY A 59 -16.30 -11.63 9.12
N THR A 60 -14.99 -11.58 8.85
CA THR A 60 -14.31 -12.36 7.80
C THR A 60 -13.04 -13.00 8.34
N ASP A 61 -12.68 -14.19 7.81
CA ASP A 61 -11.44 -14.86 8.13
C ASP A 61 -10.24 -14.18 7.44
N LEU A 62 -9.39 -13.54 8.25
CA LEU A 62 -8.18 -12.83 7.84
C LEU A 62 -6.92 -13.49 8.39
N SER A 63 -6.97 -14.79 8.69
CA SER A 63 -5.86 -15.55 9.30
C SER A 63 -4.58 -15.63 8.45
N TRP A 64 -4.68 -15.24 7.17
CA TRP A 64 -3.56 -15.12 6.25
C TRP A 64 -2.82 -13.78 6.37
N LEU A 65 -3.33 -12.85 7.18
CA LEU A 65 -2.68 -11.59 7.54
C LEU A 65 -2.03 -11.69 8.91
N ASP A 66 -1.01 -10.88 9.08
CA ASP A 66 -0.30 -10.63 10.33
C ASP A 66 -0.49 -9.17 10.81
N GLY A 67 -1.48 -8.47 10.22
CA GLY A 67 -1.82 -7.08 10.50
C GLY A 67 -2.60 -6.37 9.38
N TYR A 68 -3.47 -5.43 9.77
CA TYR A 68 -4.30 -4.61 8.87
C TYR A 68 -4.83 -3.34 9.57
N TYR A 69 -5.17 -2.33 8.77
CA TYR A 69 -6.03 -1.20 9.13
C TYR A 69 -7.51 -1.50 8.82
N SER A 70 -8.39 -1.20 9.79
CA SER A 70 -9.85 -1.35 9.71
C SER A 70 -10.52 -0.02 9.42
N THR A 71 -11.20 0.12 8.27
CA THR A 71 -12.03 1.32 8.01
C THR A 71 -13.25 1.39 8.91
N LEU A 72 -13.77 0.25 9.40
CA LEU A 72 -14.91 0.16 10.32
C LEU A 72 -14.60 0.76 11.68
N THR A 73 -13.45 0.37 12.26
CA THR A 73 -13.12 0.73 13.65
C THR A 73 -12.11 1.87 13.76
N ASN A 74 -11.49 2.28 12.65
CA ASN A 74 -10.35 3.20 12.63
C ASN A 74 -9.19 2.73 13.51
N ARG A 75 -8.95 1.41 13.54
CA ARG A 75 -7.88 0.79 14.34
C ARG A 75 -6.93 0.03 13.42
N VAL A 76 -5.70 -0.09 13.87
CA VAL A 76 -4.74 -1.02 13.27
C VAL A 76 -4.56 -2.20 14.22
N ALA A 77 -4.67 -3.42 13.70
CA ALA A 77 -4.34 -4.64 14.42
C ALA A 77 -3.07 -5.24 13.81
N VAL A 78 -2.11 -5.68 14.63
CA VAL A 78 -0.85 -6.31 14.19
C VAL A 78 -0.47 -7.46 15.10
N VAL A 79 0.28 -8.42 14.56
CA VAL A 79 0.87 -9.53 15.32
C VAL A 79 2.34 -9.22 15.60
N GLU A 80 2.80 -9.46 16.83
CA GLU A 80 4.22 -9.32 17.17
C GLU A 80 5.07 -10.27 16.29
N PRO A 81 6.18 -9.78 15.73
CA PRO A 81 7.12 -10.64 15.00
C PRO A 81 7.67 -11.73 15.93
N SER A 82 7.40 -12.99 15.59
CA SER A 82 7.97 -14.16 16.27
C SER A 82 8.86 -14.93 15.29
N PRO A 83 9.96 -15.57 15.75
CA PRO A 83 10.77 -16.45 14.90
C PRO A 83 9.97 -17.52 14.16
N ILE A 84 8.82 -17.92 14.70
CA ILE A 84 7.88 -18.87 14.10
C ILE A 84 7.04 -18.20 13.00
N SER A 85 6.64 -16.93 13.18
CA SER A 85 5.95 -16.14 12.16
C SER A 85 6.84 -15.90 10.93
N LEU A 86 8.15 -15.78 11.14
CA LEU A 86 9.15 -15.63 10.07
C LEU A 86 9.36 -16.91 9.22
N GLN A 87 8.96 -18.09 9.73
CA GLN A 87 9.05 -19.37 9.00
C GLN A 87 7.81 -19.69 8.16
N ARG A 88 6.75 -18.89 8.24
CA ARG A 88 5.49 -19.14 7.52
C ARG A 88 5.59 -18.67 6.06
N ASP A 89 6.63 -19.11 5.36
CA ASP A 89 6.72 -18.98 3.91
C ASP A 89 5.85 -20.10 3.28
N ARG A 90 4.75 -19.67 2.63
CA ARG A 90 4.29 -20.14 1.29
C ARG A 90 3.21 -21.19 1.01
N THR A 91 2.57 -21.92 1.92
CA THR A 91 1.64 -23.00 1.45
C THR A 91 0.16 -22.86 1.77
N ASP A 92 -0.26 -22.05 2.75
CA ASP A 92 -1.61 -22.23 3.33
C ASP A 92 -2.54 -21.00 3.20
N ALA A 93 -2.36 -20.16 2.17
CA ALA A 93 -3.54 -19.43 1.68
C ALA A 93 -4.54 -20.49 1.20
N PRO A 94 -5.86 -20.41 1.52
CA PRO A 94 -6.82 -21.39 1.03
C PRO A 94 -6.71 -21.45 -0.49
N SER A 95 -6.19 -22.58 -0.98
CA SER A 95 -5.92 -22.84 -2.38
C SER A 95 -7.25 -23.03 -3.12
N LYS A 96 -7.98 -21.94 -3.29
CA LYS A 96 -8.97 -21.80 -4.35
C LYS A 96 -8.27 -21.02 -5.44
N SER A 97 -7.56 -21.75 -6.30
CA SER A 97 -6.96 -21.25 -7.53
C SER A 97 -7.97 -20.34 -8.24
N GLY A 98 -7.67 -19.03 -8.31
CA GLY A 98 -8.54 -18.02 -8.93
C GLY A 98 -9.27 -17.06 -7.99
N SER A 99 -9.12 -17.16 -6.66
CA SER A 99 -9.78 -16.24 -5.73
C SER A 99 -9.19 -14.82 -5.80
N LEU A 100 -10.06 -13.82 -5.95
CA LEU A 100 -9.75 -12.39 -5.86
C LEU A 100 -10.10 -11.92 -4.44
N VAL A 101 -9.18 -11.24 -3.77
CA VAL A 101 -9.45 -10.62 -2.46
C VAL A 101 -10.00 -9.21 -2.69
N ASN A 102 -11.15 -8.89 -2.07
CA ASN A 102 -11.70 -7.54 -2.08
C ASN A 102 -10.85 -6.63 -1.17
N LEU A 103 -10.39 -5.50 -1.71
CA LEU A 103 -9.76 -4.41 -0.94
C LEU A 103 -10.67 -3.17 -0.92
N ILE A 104 -11.95 -3.35 -0.61
CA ILE A 104 -12.95 -2.29 -0.73
C ILE A 104 -13.65 -2.08 0.61
N ALA A 105 -13.77 -0.81 1.03
CA ALA A 105 -14.76 -0.37 2.00
C ALA A 105 -16.18 -0.60 1.43
N ASN A 106 -16.76 -1.79 1.64
CA ASN A 106 -18.11 -2.11 1.19
C ASN A 106 -19.13 -1.99 2.34
N THR A 107 -20.10 -1.10 2.16
CA THR A 107 -21.23 -0.93 3.08
C THR A 107 -22.33 -1.99 2.93
N GLN A 108 -22.16 -3.00 2.06
CA GLN A 108 -23.15 -4.08 1.86
C GLN A 108 -22.60 -5.51 1.96
N SER A 109 -21.30 -5.69 2.21
CA SER A 109 -20.72 -6.96 2.64
C SER A 109 -19.65 -6.64 3.69
N HIS A 110 -19.64 -7.38 4.80
CA HIS A 110 -18.74 -7.23 5.95
C HIS A 110 -17.25 -7.48 5.61
N GLU A 111 -16.70 -6.80 4.61
CA GLU A 111 -15.33 -6.95 4.15
C GLU A 111 -14.75 -5.53 4.01
N GLU A 112 -14.04 -5.04 5.03
CA GLU A 112 -13.51 -3.67 5.12
C GLU A 112 -12.04 -3.67 5.57
N VAL A 113 -11.19 -4.39 4.82
CA VAL A 113 -9.78 -4.60 5.19
C VAL A 113 -8.88 -4.28 4.01
N LEU A 114 -7.76 -3.60 4.29
CA LEU A 114 -6.66 -3.40 3.34
C LEU A 114 -5.49 -4.33 3.73
N PRO A 115 -5.49 -5.58 3.24
CA PRO A 115 -4.49 -6.59 3.59
C PRO A 115 -3.14 -6.43 2.88
N MET A 116 -2.03 -6.60 3.60
CA MET A 116 -0.73 -6.91 3.00
C MET A 116 -0.34 -8.39 3.16
N SER A 117 0.20 -8.99 2.10
CA SER A 117 0.91 -10.28 2.16
C SER A 117 2.26 -10.11 2.85
N ALA A 118 2.55 -10.95 3.84
CA ALA A 118 3.86 -11.01 4.52
C ALA A 118 5.02 -11.02 3.52
N VAL A 119 5.93 -10.04 3.63
CA VAL A 119 7.18 -9.97 2.87
C VAL A 119 8.32 -10.36 3.80
N ASP A 120 9.24 -11.15 3.27
CA ASP A 120 10.38 -11.79 3.93
C ASP A 120 11.15 -10.89 4.93
N SER A 121 11.20 -11.35 6.18
CA SER A 121 12.23 -11.23 7.24
C SER A 121 13.02 -9.93 7.54
N GLN A 122 12.71 -8.77 6.94
CA GLN A 122 13.22 -7.45 7.37
C GLN A 122 12.13 -6.37 7.55
N MET A 123 10.84 -6.73 7.43
CA MET A 123 9.71 -5.78 7.35
C MET A 123 8.79 -5.79 8.59
N ASP A 124 9.24 -5.19 9.70
CA ASP A 124 8.27 -4.68 10.69
C ASP A 124 7.92 -3.22 10.36
N VAL A 125 8.93 -2.36 10.18
CA VAL A 125 8.73 -0.92 9.91
C VAL A 125 7.95 -0.65 8.62
N ALA A 126 8.28 -1.30 7.50
CA ALA A 126 7.56 -1.10 6.24
C ALA A 126 6.07 -1.44 6.38
N ARG A 127 5.76 -2.54 7.06
CA ARG A 127 4.39 -2.97 7.31
C ARG A 127 3.64 -2.04 8.26
N LEU A 128 4.26 -1.66 9.38
CA LEU A 128 3.71 -0.67 10.30
C LEU A 128 3.45 0.67 9.59
N THR A 129 4.37 1.12 8.75
CA THR A 129 4.23 2.41 8.03
C THR A 129 3.18 2.34 6.93
N HIS A 130 3.01 1.19 6.28
CA HIS A 130 1.91 0.93 5.36
C HIS A 130 0.53 1.03 6.03
N GLU A 131 0.32 0.32 7.14
CA GLU A 131 -0.98 0.37 7.85
C GLU A 131 -1.24 1.75 8.46
N LEU A 132 -0.18 2.43 8.92
CA LEU A 132 -0.26 3.82 9.35
C LEU A 132 -0.68 4.75 8.21
N ALA A 133 -0.14 4.55 7.00
CA ALA A 133 -0.49 5.35 5.83
C ALA A 133 -1.99 5.25 5.52
N HIS A 134 -2.57 4.05 5.58
CA HIS A 134 -4.01 3.89 5.44
C HIS A 134 -4.77 4.65 6.53
N GLN A 135 -4.43 4.45 7.80
CA GLN A 135 -5.11 5.12 8.91
C GLN A 135 -5.06 6.65 8.78
N LEU A 136 -3.90 7.19 8.41
CA LEU A 136 -3.70 8.63 8.21
C LEU A 136 -4.40 9.15 6.96
N ALA A 137 -4.41 8.41 5.85
CA ALA A 137 -5.13 8.80 4.64
C ALA A 137 -6.62 9.01 4.92
N PHE A 138 -7.25 8.10 5.69
CA PHE A 138 -8.66 8.27 6.08
C PHE A 138 -8.88 9.33 7.16
N ASN A 139 -7.97 9.48 8.13
CA ASN A 139 -8.13 10.47 9.20
C ASN A 139 -7.83 11.91 8.77
N SER A 140 -7.05 12.08 7.70
CA SER A 140 -6.69 13.40 7.15
C SER A 140 -7.65 13.91 6.07
N GLY A 141 -8.62 13.10 5.66
CA GLY A 141 -9.55 13.43 4.59
C GLY A 141 -9.00 13.21 3.17
N LEU A 142 -7.78 12.66 3.04
CA LEU A 142 -7.22 12.25 1.76
C LEU A 142 -8.03 11.11 1.13
N GLN A 143 -8.53 10.21 1.98
CA GLN A 143 -9.53 9.21 1.63
C GLN A 143 -10.75 9.32 2.56
N LYS A 144 -11.91 8.86 2.09
CA LYS A 144 -13.18 8.88 2.81
C LYS A 144 -13.70 7.47 3.00
N ARG A 145 -14.08 7.12 4.24
CA ARG A 145 -14.65 5.81 4.57
C ARG A 145 -15.95 5.55 3.79
N GLY A 146 -16.13 4.30 3.35
CA GLY A 146 -17.29 3.87 2.54
C GLY A 146 -17.25 4.27 1.07
N VAL A 147 -16.23 5.01 0.62
CA VAL A 147 -15.96 5.29 -0.80
C VAL A 147 -15.11 4.16 -1.36
N MET A 148 -15.52 3.57 -2.48
CA MET A 148 -14.70 2.57 -3.20
C MET A 148 -13.54 3.23 -3.96
N TYR A 149 -12.31 2.79 -3.69
CA TYR A 149 -11.13 3.23 -4.40
C TYR A 149 -10.64 2.14 -5.36
N PRO A 150 -10.08 2.49 -6.55
CA PRO A 150 -9.20 1.60 -7.26
C PRO A 150 -8.03 1.17 -6.36
N PHE A 151 -7.59 -0.08 -6.53
CA PHE A 151 -6.48 -0.69 -5.81
C PHE A 151 -5.23 0.20 -5.82
N TRP A 152 -4.87 0.74 -6.99
CA TRP A 152 -3.68 1.59 -7.14
C TRP A 152 -3.75 2.86 -6.30
N VAL A 153 -4.95 3.35 -5.94
CA VAL A 153 -5.08 4.56 -5.13
C VAL A 153 -4.73 4.28 -3.68
N SER A 154 -5.41 3.33 -3.03
CA SER A 154 -5.20 3.04 -1.61
C SER A 154 -3.84 2.37 -1.38
N GLU A 155 -3.53 1.34 -2.16
CA GLU A 155 -2.34 0.52 -1.94
C GLU A 155 -1.10 1.16 -2.55
N GLY A 156 -1.25 1.88 -3.67
CA GLY A 156 -0.17 2.69 -4.24
C GLY A 156 0.25 3.79 -3.28
N LEU A 157 -0.70 4.49 -2.65
CA LEU A 157 -0.42 5.46 -1.60
C LEU A 157 0.34 4.84 -0.43
N ALA A 158 -0.18 3.73 0.13
CA ALA A 158 0.42 3.11 1.30
C ALA A 158 1.81 2.53 1.01
N THR A 159 2.00 1.90 -0.15
CA THR A 159 3.31 1.40 -0.59
C THR A 159 4.33 2.53 -0.84
N ASN A 160 3.88 3.72 -1.26
CA ASN A 160 4.75 4.89 -1.38
C ASN A 160 5.22 5.41 -0.02
N PHE A 161 4.54 5.00 1.06
CA PHE A 161 4.85 5.38 2.43
C PHE A 161 5.52 4.27 3.25
N GLU A 162 5.92 3.17 2.60
CA GLU A 162 6.71 2.10 3.21
C GLU A 162 8.15 2.57 3.42
N PHE A 163 8.55 2.78 4.67
CA PHE A 163 9.94 3.13 4.99
C PHE A 163 10.77 1.88 5.30
N GLU A 164 11.89 1.66 4.59
CA GLU A 164 12.87 0.60 4.99
C GLU A 164 13.68 1.04 6.23
N TRP A 165 13.79 2.35 6.46
CA TRP A 165 14.54 3.03 7.50
C TRP A 165 14.01 4.46 7.62
N LEU A 166 13.81 4.91 8.86
CA LEU A 166 13.35 6.28 9.12
C LEU A 166 14.55 7.24 9.06
N ALA A 167 15.03 7.56 7.87
CA ALA A 167 16.06 8.57 7.64
C ALA A 167 15.63 9.53 6.51
N GLY A 168 15.72 10.85 6.73
CA GLY A 168 15.36 11.87 5.74
C GLY A 168 13.87 12.23 5.64
N PRO A 169 13.52 13.41 5.10
CA PRO A 169 12.13 13.82 4.82
C PRO A 169 11.64 13.34 3.44
N GLY A 170 10.33 13.16 3.30
CA GLY A 170 9.65 12.91 2.00
C GLY A 170 9.53 11.45 1.57
N PHE A 171 8.97 11.22 0.37
CA PHE A 171 8.80 9.90 -0.26
C PHE A 171 10.12 9.29 -0.80
N ALA A 172 11.26 9.85 -0.42
CA ALA A 172 12.57 9.54 -1.01
C ALA A 172 13.15 8.18 -0.56
N ASN A 173 12.55 7.54 0.44
CA ASN A 173 12.92 6.19 0.86
C ASN A 173 12.14 5.18 0.01
N CYS A 174 12.58 5.04 -1.24
CA CYS A 174 12.08 4.05 -2.18
C CYS A 174 12.15 2.67 -1.54
N SER A 175 11.07 1.88 -1.62
CA SER A 175 11.19 0.46 -1.33
C SER A 175 11.97 -0.19 -2.47
N THR A 176 13.25 -0.46 -2.21
CA THR A 176 14.16 -1.17 -3.10
C THR A 176 13.52 -2.49 -3.58
N ALA A 177 12.80 -3.17 -2.68
CA ALA A 177 12.05 -4.38 -3.00
C ALA A 177 10.90 -4.16 -4.00
N ARG A 178 10.13 -3.07 -3.89
CA ARG A 178 9.05 -2.74 -4.84
C ARG A 178 9.61 -2.38 -6.20
N HIS A 179 10.66 -1.57 -6.22
CA HIS A 179 11.35 -1.18 -7.45
C HIS A 179 11.96 -2.38 -8.18
N ASP A 180 12.69 -3.26 -7.49
CA ASP A 180 13.25 -4.47 -8.08
C ASP A 180 12.15 -5.39 -8.64
N CYS A 181 11.03 -5.53 -7.91
CA CYS A 181 9.89 -6.31 -8.36
C CYS A 181 9.24 -5.70 -9.60
N LEU A 182 9.13 -4.36 -9.67
CA LEU A 182 8.61 -3.64 -10.82
C LEU A 182 9.47 -3.90 -12.05
N VAL A 183 10.78 -3.66 -11.97
CA VAL A 183 11.71 -3.77 -13.11
C VAL A 183 11.72 -5.19 -13.67
N LYS A 184 11.76 -6.21 -12.79
CA LYS A 184 11.66 -7.62 -13.20
C LYS A 184 10.32 -7.95 -13.86
N THR A 185 9.22 -7.41 -13.34
CA THR A 185 7.88 -7.65 -13.91
C THR A 185 7.71 -6.95 -15.27
N HIS A 186 8.25 -5.73 -15.40
CA HIS A 186 8.25 -4.98 -16.66
C HIS A 186 9.07 -5.69 -17.74
N ALA A 187 10.30 -6.12 -17.42
CA ALA A 187 11.15 -6.85 -18.36
C ALA A 187 10.54 -8.19 -18.83
N ALA A 188 9.71 -8.83 -17.98
CA ALA A 188 8.99 -10.04 -18.33
C ALA A 188 7.71 -9.80 -19.17
N GLY A 189 7.27 -8.55 -19.35
CA GLY A 189 6.00 -8.24 -20.01
C GLY A 189 4.76 -8.64 -19.18
N ASP A 190 4.94 -8.79 -17.86
CA ASP A 190 3.95 -9.37 -16.95
C ASP A 190 3.12 -8.30 -16.19
N LEU A 191 3.25 -7.02 -16.56
CA LEU A 191 2.45 -5.94 -15.96
C LEU A 191 0.98 -6.03 -16.38
N VAL A 192 0.08 -5.62 -15.48
CA VAL A 192 -1.34 -5.51 -15.81
C VAL A 192 -1.53 -4.37 -16.82
N PRO A 193 -2.23 -4.58 -17.94
CA PRO A 193 -2.50 -3.51 -18.90
C PRO A 193 -3.17 -2.30 -18.24
N LEU A 194 -2.74 -1.09 -18.56
CA LEU A 194 -3.11 0.13 -17.81
C LEU A 194 -4.63 0.28 -17.69
N LYS A 195 -5.36 0.08 -18.79
CA LYS A 195 -6.83 0.14 -18.81
C LYS A 195 -7.51 -0.76 -17.78
N GLN A 196 -6.97 -1.97 -17.58
CA GLN A 196 -7.49 -2.91 -16.60
C GLN A 196 -7.05 -2.52 -15.19
N PHE A 197 -5.81 -2.08 -15.05
CA PHE A 197 -5.19 -1.72 -13.79
C PHE A 197 -5.88 -0.52 -13.10
N ILE A 198 -6.19 0.55 -13.83
CA ILE A 198 -6.75 1.78 -13.24
C ILE A 198 -8.18 1.62 -12.69
N VAL A 199 -8.90 0.58 -13.14
CA VAL A 199 -10.25 0.24 -12.67
C VAL A 199 -10.29 -0.96 -11.73
N GLN A 200 -9.14 -1.55 -11.44
CA GLN A 200 -9.02 -2.74 -10.63
C GLN A 200 -9.29 -2.39 -9.16
N THR A 201 -10.11 -3.19 -8.48
CA THR A 201 -10.48 -3.01 -7.07
C THR A 201 -10.19 -4.23 -6.20
N LYS A 202 -9.65 -5.30 -6.81
CA LYS A 202 -9.36 -6.57 -6.17
C LYS A 202 -8.01 -7.08 -6.63
N VAL A 203 -7.27 -7.80 -5.80
CA VAL A 203 -6.00 -8.44 -6.20
C VAL A 203 -6.07 -9.95 -6.17
N PRO A 204 -5.18 -10.65 -6.89
CA PRO A 204 -5.04 -12.09 -6.74
C PRO A 204 -4.71 -12.46 -5.28
N ALA A 205 -5.29 -13.54 -4.77
CA ALA A 205 -4.99 -14.06 -3.42
C ALA A 205 -3.59 -14.68 -3.29
N SER A 206 -2.89 -14.90 -4.40
CA SER A 206 -1.56 -15.52 -4.42
C SER A 206 -0.49 -14.49 -4.07
N ALA A 207 0.16 -14.62 -2.90
CA ALA A 207 1.23 -13.75 -2.42
C ALA A 207 2.26 -13.37 -3.50
N ALA A 208 2.77 -14.36 -4.24
CA ALA A 208 3.74 -14.14 -5.31
C ALA A 208 3.21 -13.27 -6.46
N ARG A 209 1.93 -13.43 -6.82
CA ARG A 209 1.28 -12.58 -7.82
C ARG A 209 0.95 -11.21 -7.22
N SER A 210 0.40 -11.14 -6.01
CA SER A 210 0.08 -9.89 -5.33
C SER A 210 1.28 -8.96 -5.27
N ARG A 211 2.48 -9.46 -4.96
CA ARG A 211 3.71 -8.64 -4.95
C ARG A 211 3.91 -7.81 -6.22
N ARG A 212 3.61 -8.37 -7.40
CA ARG A 212 3.73 -7.67 -8.69
C ARG A 212 2.70 -6.55 -8.84
N TYR A 213 1.47 -6.78 -8.39
CA TYR A 213 0.40 -5.79 -8.41
C TYR A 213 0.72 -4.61 -7.50
N TYR A 214 1.21 -4.90 -6.29
CA TYR A 214 1.65 -3.86 -5.36
C TYR A 214 2.86 -3.09 -5.88
N ALA A 215 3.83 -3.76 -6.53
CA ALA A 215 4.95 -3.08 -7.17
C ALA A 215 4.49 -2.13 -8.30
N GLN A 216 3.51 -2.58 -9.11
CA GLN A 216 2.90 -1.73 -10.14
C GLN A 216 2.11 -0.57 -9.52
N ALA A 217 1.38 -0.78 -8.43
CA ALA A 217 0.65 0.28 -7.72
C ALA A 217 1.58 1.32 -7.11
N TRP A 218 2.66 0.87 -6.47
CA TRP A 218 3.72 1.74 -5.96
C TRP A 218 4.24 2.65 -7.08
N ALA A 219 4.65 2.06 -8.20
CA ALA A 219 5.24 2.77 -9.31
C ALA A 219 4.25 3.71 -10.00
N PHE A 220 3.00 3.28 -10.17
CA PHE A 220 1.97 4.09 -10.81
C PHE A 220 1.57 5.29 -9.94
N PHE A 221 1.49 5.11 -8.62
CA PHE A 221 1.26 6.23 -7.71
C PHE A 221 2.44 7.20 -7.69
N GLN A 222 3.69 6.70 -7.68
CA GLN A 222 4.90 7.53 -7.80
C GLN A 222 4.91 8.34 -9.10
N TYR A 223 4.60 7.70 -10.23
CA TYR A 223 4.49 8.35 -11.54
C TYR A 223 3.50 9.52 -11.49
N LEU A 224 2.28 9.29 -10.97
CA LEU A 224 1.28 10.34 -10.89
C LEU A 224 1.66 11.44 -9.90
N LEU A 225 2.29 11.07 -8.78
CA LEU A 225 2.74 12.02 -7.77
C LEU A 225 3.82 12.96 -8.30
N THR A 226 4.79 12.42 -9.05
CA THR A 226 5.96 13.15 -9.53
C THR A 226 5.71 13.89 -10.84
N GLU A 227 5.00 13.29 -11.79
CA GLU A 227 4.80 13.86 -13.12
C GLU A 227 3.43 14.48 -13.35
N ARG A 228 2.43 14.17 -12.50
CA ARG A 228 1.03 14.61 -12.67
C ARG A 228 0.42 15.05 -11.33
N GLY A 229 1.24 15.62 -10.44
CA GLY A 229 0.88 15.86 -9.04
C GLY A 229 -0.38 16.70 -8.84
N GLU A 230 -0.61 17.73 -9.66
CA GLU A 230 -1.84 18.53 -9.59
C GLU A 230 -3.09 17.72 -9.96
N SER A 231 -3.04 16.95 -11.04
CA SER A 231 -4.12 16.04 -11.42
C SER A 231 -4.39 14.99 -10.34
N LEU A 232 -3.34 14.44 -9.72
CA LEU A 232 -3.48 13.49 -8.61
C LEU A 232 -4.17 14.12 -7.39
N ARG A 233 -3.76 15.33 -6.99
CA ARG A 233 -4.41 16.08 -5.91
C ARG A 233 -5.89 16.31 -6.19
N ASN A 234 -6.20 16.81 -7.38
CA ASN A 234 -7.57 17.08 -7.79
C ASN A 234 -8.41 15.78 -7.84
N TYR A 235 -7.83 14.68 -8.31
CA TYR A 235 -8.48 13.38 -8.32
C TYR A 235 -8.82 12.90 -6.90
N LEU A 236 -7.84 12.89 -6.00
CA LEU A 236 -8.05 12.43 -4.61
C LEU A 236 -9.03 13.33 -3.86
N LEU A 237 -8.96 14.64 -4.05
CA LEU A 237 -9.93 15.59 -3.48
C LEU A 237 -11.35 15.34 -4.00
N ARG A 238 -11.52 15.02 -5.29
CA ARG A 238 -12.84 14.63 -5.83
C ARG A 238 -13.32 13.35 -5.20
N LEU A 239 -12.47 12.32 -5.10
CA LEU A 239 -12.85 11.04 -4.51
C LEU A 239 -13.26 11.18 -3.04
N SER A 240 -12.55 11.98 -2.24
CA SER A 240 -12.87 12.20 -0.83
C SER A 240 -14.18 12.98 -0.63
N ASN A 241 -14.65 13.71 -1.64
CA ASN A 241 -15.94 14.41 -1.60
C ASN A 241 -17.13 13.57 -2.10
N LEU A 242 -16.91 12.37 -2.64
CA LEU A 242 -17.99 11.53 -3.16
C LEU A 242 -18.85 10.92 -2.03
N PRO A 243 -20.12 10.61 -2.31
CA PRO A 243 -20.93 9.82 -1.39
C PRO A 243 -20.36 8.39 -1.25
N PRO A 244 -20.52 7.75 -0.08
CA PRO A 244 -20.22 6.33 0.08
C PRO A 244 -20.99 5.49 -0.93
N GLY A 245 -20.36 4.44 -1.45
CA GLY A 245 -21.00 3.54 -2.41
C GLY A 245 -20.03 2.83 -3.35
N GLN A 246 -20.60 1.84 -4.04
CA GLN A 246 -19.91 1.02 -5.02
C GLN A 246 -19.74 1.77 -6.35
N ARG A 247 -18.61 1.54 -7.03
CA ARG A 247 -18.33 2.07 -8.36
C ARG A 247 -18.21 0.93 -9.36
N THR A 248 -18.72 1.17 -10.57
CA THR A 248 -18.48 0.26 -11.70
C THR A 248 -17.15 0.61 -12.36
N ALA A 249 -16.54 -0.34 -13.07
CA ALA A 249 -15.33 -0.08 -13.85
C ALA A 249 -15.49 1.08 -14.83
N LYS A 250 -16.69 1.26 -15.41
CA LYS A 250 -16.99 2.39 -16.31
C LYS A 250 -16.93 3.73 -15.57
N VAL A 251 -17.43 3.78 -14.33
CA VAL A 251 -17.37 5.00 -13.50
C VAL A 251 -15.93 5.31 -13.12
N LEU A 252 -15.17 4.31 -12.66
CA LEU A 252 -13.75 4.46 -12.30
C LEU A 252 -12.92 4.97 -13.50
N LEU A 253 -13.13 4.38 -14.68
CA LEU A 253 -12.45 4.82 -15.90
C LEU A 253 -12.76 6.29 -16.23
N ARG A 254 -14.04 6.68 -16.15
CA ARG A 254 -14.45 8.07 -16.41
C ARG A 254 -13.83 9.03 -15.39
N GLU A 255 -13.93 8.73 -14.09
CA GLU A 255 -13.35 9.56 -13.03
C GLU A 255 -11.82 9.72 -13.23
N PHE A 256 -11.15 8.67 -13.70
CA PHE A 256 -9.74 8.74 -14.07
C PHE A 256 -9.50 9.66 -15.26
N THR A 257 -10.19 9.47 -16.39
CA THR A 257 -9.99 10.28 -17.60
C THR A 257 -10.35 11.75 -17.39
N ASP A 258 -11.36 12.04 -16.56
CA ASP A 258 -11.74 13.40 -16.18
C ASP A 258 -10.66 14.12 -15.35
N SER A 259 -9.68 13.38 -14.83
CA SER A 259 -8.59 13.89 -13.98
C SER A 259 -7.25 13.97 -14.70
N PHE A 260 -6.95 12.94 -15.49
CA PHE A 260 -5.62 12.73 -16.05
C PHE A 260 -5.57 12.89 -17.57
N GLY A 261 -6.71 13.07 -18.24
CA GLY A 261 -6.78 13.20 -19.69
C GLY A 261 -7.03 11.87 -20.40
N SER A 262 -6.64 11.80 -21.67
CA SER A 262 -6.88 10.60 -22.48
C SER A 262 -6.03 9.42 -22.01
N LEU A 263 -6.57 8.21 -22.11
CA LEU A 263 -5.86 7.02 -21.66
C LEU A 263 -4.57 6.77 -22.46
N ASP A 264 -4.58 7.06 -23.76
CA ASP A 264 -3.43 6.83 -24.64
C ASP A 264 -2.25 7.74 -24.30
N GLU A 265 -2.51 9.00 -23.94
CA GLU A 265 -1.46 9.95 -23.50
C GLU A 265 -0.86 9.53 -22.14
N VAL A 266 -1.72 9.10 -21.22
CA VAL A 266 -1.28 8.58 -19.92
C VAL A 266 -0.48 7.30 -20.10
N GLU A 267 -0.94 6.36 -20.94
CA GLU A 267 -0.23 5.10 -21.20
C GLU A 267 1.14 5.34 -21.84
N SER A 268 1.23 6.27 -22.79
CA SER A 268 2.51 6.65 -23.41
C SER A 268 3.50 7.22 -22.37
N SER A 269 3.02 8.10 -21.50
CA SER A 269 3.85 8.72 -20.45
C SER A 269 4.24 7.71 -19.36
N TRP A 270 3.31 6.83 -19.00
CA TRP A 270 3.53 5.74 -18.05
C TRP A 270 4.61 4.76 -18.55
N ASN A 271 4.57 4.39 -19.83
CA ASN A 271 5.60 3.53 -20.41
C ASN A 271 6.98 4.21 -20.41
N ALA A 272 7.04 5.51 -20.71
CA ALA A 272 8.29 6.27 -20.61
C ALA A 272 8.85 6.31 -19.17
N PHE A 273 7.96 6.45 -18.17
CA PHE A 273 8.35 6.36 -16.76
C PHE A 273 8.92 4.97 -16.42
N LEU A 274 8.27 3.89 -16.86
CA LEU A 274 8.75 2.51 -16.64
C LEU A 274 10.13 2.27 -17.25
N ASP A 275 10.35 2.74 -18.47
CA ASP A 275 11.65 2.63 -19.15
C ASP A 275 12.75 3.36 -18.38
N HIS A 276 12.45 4.55 -17.85
CA HIS A 276 13.39 5.31 -17.04
C HIS A 276 13.75 4.59 -15.72
N GLN A 277 12.78 3.98 -15.02
CA GLN A 277 13.05 3.17 -13.82
C GLN A 277 13.97 1.98 -14.13
N ALA A 278 13.74 1.30 -15.25
CA ALA A 278 14.59 0.19 -15.69
C ALA A 278 16.03 0.64 -15.98
N GLN A 279 16.20 1.80 -16.62
CA GLN A 279 17.53 2.36 -16.93
C GLN A 279 18.31 2.78 -15.68
N GLN A 280 17.65 3.35 -14.67
CA GLN A 280 18.30 3.73 -13.40
C GLN A 280 18.89 2.51 -12.67
N THR A 281 18.22 1.36 -12.75
CA THR A 281 18.71 0.08 -12.22
C THR A 281 19.99 -0.35 -12.92
N GLN A 282 20.01 -0.31 -14.25
CA GLN A 282 21.18 -0.71 -15.04
C GLN A 282 22.39 0.19 -14.76
N ALA A 283 22.19 1.50 -14.70
CA ALA A 283 23.26 2.45 -14.41
C ALA A 283 23.86 2.26 -13.01
N SER A 284 23.02 1.94 -12.02
CA SER A 284 23.47 1.64 -10.65
C SER A 284 24.26 0.33 -10.59
N ALA A 285 23.83 -0.70 -11.31
CA ALA A 285 24.55 -1.98 -11.42
C ALA A 285 25.92 -1.83 -12.10
N ASP A 286 26.01 -1.03 -13.17
CA ASP A 286 27.25 -0.82 -13.92
C ASP A 286 28.27 0.04 -13.15
N SER A 287 27.81 0.86 -12.20
CA SER A 287 28.64 1.73 -11.36
C SER A 287 29.15 1.08 -10.06
N ALA A 288 28.65 -0.11 -9.71
CA ALA A 288 29.05 -0.79 -8.49
C ALA A 288 30.50 -1.34 -8.62
N PRO A 289 31.43 -0.99 -7.71
CA PRO A 289 32.80 -1.49 -7.79
C PRO A 289 32.82 -3.02 -7.67
N SER A 290 33.37 -3.68 -8.68
CA SER A 290 33.65 -5.12 -8.68
C SER A 290 34.48 -5.45 -7.44
N THR A 291 33.82 -6.00 -6.42
CA THR A 291 34.52 -6.52 -5.25
C THR A 291 35.13 -7.84 -5.67
N ILE A 292 36.34 -7.74 -6.23
CA ILE A 292 37.17 -8.88 -6.61
C ILE A 292 37.49 -9.67 -5.34
N GLN A 293 37.16 -10.96 -5.42
CA GLN A 293 37.54 -12.02 -4.49
C GLN A 293 39.04 -11.96 -4.15
N LYS A 294 39.35 -12.11 -2.86
CA LYS A 294 40.58 -12.74 -2.38
C LYS A 294 40.21 -13.78 -1.34
#